data_AF-A0A2E8V4S8-F1
#
_entry.id   AF-A0A2E8V4S8-F1
#
_cell.length_a   1.000
_cell.length_b   1.000
_cell.length_c   1.000
_cell.angle_alpha   90.00
_cell.angle_beta   90.00
_cell.angle_gamma   90.00
#
_symmetry.space_group_name_H-M   'P 1'
#
loop_
_entity.id
_entity.type
_entity.pdbx_description
1 polymer ?
#
loop_
_entity_poly.entity_id
_entity_poly.type
_entity_poly.pdbx_seq_one_letter_code
_entity_poly.pdbx_strand_id
1 'polypeptide(L)'
;MFMGEIEGLDSESIDYIDEMTSEISSNQNIMFASSHSKLTIEQKEMPPIGTATGIFIIFISLLGFINGLDYTSAESGLVRPDEFVYSMAQNAPDESAIFRGNIFDHNGTPLNDSIVYVSWQENGVWNSSEINSDSEGYFEIERLDPGMIRVDIITNRDGHQDVFSNRVLLSPPALFEPIGFTTIDFTVPSQSEFSQQKCSNGADDCVIREIDMTPQQMDHPLMDPGAASLYTTVGIAFIGLAVMSTGFAIWALKSGSIGLLRTSAILSFFTMGHYYTACLFGLIAFALTYSIKKQEVILE
;
A
#
# COMPACT_ATOMS: atom_id res chain seq x y z
N MET A 1 -36.08 -107.65 -45.10
CA MET A 1 -36.91 -108.33 -44.08
C MET A 1 -36.62 -107.64 -42.75
N PHE A 2 -37.66 -107.40 -41.96
CA PHE A 2 -37.72 -106.74 -40.65
C PHE A 2 -37.91 -105.21 -40.59
N MET A 3 -39.14 -104.89 -40.15
CA MET A 3 -39.72 -103.64 -39.67
C MET A 3 -39.21 -103.25 -38.28
N GLY A 4 -39.39 -101.98 -37.89
CA GLY A 4 -39.70 -101.61 -36.49
C GLY A 4 -39.08 -100.31 -35.95
N GLU A 5 -39.83 -99.21 -36.07
CA GLU A 5 -40.04 -98.05 -35.15
C GLU A 5 -39.20 -97.86 -33.84
N ILE A 6 -38.76 -96.62 -33.57
CA ILE A 6 -39.12 -95.74 -32.41
C ILE A 6 -38.23 -94.47 -32.38
N GLU A 7 -38.85 -93.37 -31.94
CA GLU A 7 -38.44 -91.96 -31.70
C GLU A 7 -37.07 -91.68 -31.02
N GLY A 8 -36.53 -90.47 -31.24
CA GLY A 8 -35.74 -89.77 -30.21
C GLY A 8 -34.62 -88.81 -30.67
N LEU A 9 -34.93 -87.50 -30.61
CA LEU A 9 -34.11 -86.32 -30.19
C LEU A 9 -32.80 -85.86 -30.89
N ASP A 10 -32.80 -84.54 -31.09
CA ASP A 10 -31.71 -83.54 -31.01
C ASP A 10 -30.61 -83.53 -32.08
N SER A 11 -30.14 -82.39 -32.62
CA SER A 11 -30.19 -81.00 -32.18
C SER A 11 -29.97 -80.06 -33.39
N GLU A 12 -30.91 -79.13 -33.65
CA GLU A 12 -30.63 -77.96 -34.47
C GLU A 12 -29.69 -77.02 -33.72
N SER A 13 -28.51 -76.75 -34.28
CA SER A 13 -27.66 -75.67 -33.85
C SER A 13 -28.30 -74.34 -34.27
N ILE A 14 -29.18 -73.83 -33.41
CA ILE A 14 -29.77 -72.50 -33.55
C ILE A 14 -28.63 -71.49 -33.40
N ASP A 15 -28.38 -70.73 -34.46
CA ASP A 15 -27.38 -69.67 -34.50
C ASP A 15 -27.87 -68.53 -33.61
N TYR A 16 -27.29 -68.43 -32.41
CA TYR A 16 -27.69 -67.53 -31.33
C TYR A 16 -27.71 -66.04 -31.74
N ILE A 17 -27.04 -65.71 -32.85
CA ILE A 17 -27.05 -64.36 -33.42
C ILE A 17 -28.33 -64.09 -34.21
N ASP A 18 -28.89 -65.09 -34.90
CA ASP A 18 -30.06 -64.90 -35.76
C ASP A 18 -31.36 -64.73 -34.94
N GLU A 19 -31.44 -65.39 -33.79
CA GLU A 19 -32.52 -65.19 -32.80
C GLU A 19 -32.48 -63.78 -32.19
N MET A 20 -31.28 -63.27 -31.84
CA MET A 20 -31.14 -61.91 -31.32
C MET A 20 -31.36 -60.81 -32.37
N THR A 21 -31.15 -61.07 -33.66
CA THR A 21 -31.41 -60.08 -34.73
C THR A 21 -32.82 -60.14 -35.28
N SER A 22 -33.49 -61.29 -35.22
CA SER A 22 -34.86 -61.45 -35.75
C SER A 22 -35.91 -60.74 -34.89
N GLU A 23 -35.73 -60.68 -33.56
CA GLU A 23 -36.60 -59.90 -32.66
C GLU A 23 -36.41 -58.38 -32.78
N ILE A 24 -35.26 -57.92 -33.29
CA ILE A 24 -34.98 -56.49 -33.49
C ILE A 24 -35.70 -55.93 -34.74
N SER A 25 -36.06 -56.80 -35.70
CA SER A 25 -36.57 -56.37 -37.01
C SER A 25 -38.07 -56.09 -37.11
N SER A 26 -38.90 -56.39 -36.09
CA SER A 26 -40.37 -56.34 -36.25
C SER A 26 -41.12 -55.25 -35.51
N ASN A 27 -40.53 -54.48 -34.57
CA ASN A 27 -41.23 -53.28 -34.05
C ASN A 27 -40.38 -52.29 -33.22
N GLN A 28 -39.08 -52.21 -33.43
CA GLN A 28 -38.32 -51.09 -32.87
C GLN A 28 -38.23 -49.99 -33.90
N ASN A 29 -39.14 -49.02 -33.79
CA ASN A 29 -38.83 -47.66 -34.19
C ASN A 29 -37.50 -47.33 -33.49
N ILE A 30 -36.39 -47.39 -34.23
CA ILE A 30 -35.11 -46.87 -33.79
C ILE A 30 -35.30 -45.34 -33.75
N MET A 31 -36.01 -44.87 -32.72
CA MET A 31 -36.04 -43.47 -32.37
C MET A 31 -34.62 -43.18 -31.92
N PHE A 32 -33.81 -42.64 -32.82
CA PHE A 32 -32.80 -41.69 -32.40
C PHE A 32 -33.57 -40.63 -31.61
N ALA A 33 -33.56 -40.76 -30.28
CA ALA A 33 -34.01 -39.70 -29.42
C ALA A 33 -33.04 -38.56 -29.69
N SER A 34 -33.41 -37.67 -30.62
CA SER A 34 -32.71 -36.41 -30.80
C SER A 34 -32.78 -35.75 -29.44
N SER A 35 -31.66 -35.72 -28.70
CA SER A 35 -31.62 -34.89 -27.52
C SER A 35 -31.88 -33.49 -28.05
N HIS A 36 -33.00 -32.88 -27.66
CA HIS A 36 -33.24 -31.46 -27.87
C HIS A 36 -32.24 -30.59 -27.07
N SER A 37 -31.07 -31.15 -26.71
CA SER A 37 -29.93 -30.47 -26.14
C SER A 37 -29.37 -29.54 -27.20
N LYS A 38 -29.78 -28.29 -27.12
CA LYS A 38 -29.21 -27.19 -27.89
C LYS A 38 -27.86 -26.84 -27.27
N LEU A 39 -26.80 -26.85 -28.08
CA LEU A 39 -25.49 -26.44 -27.62
C LEU A 39 -25.51 -24.91 -27.51
N THR A 40 -25.57 -24.41 -26.27
CA THR A 40 -25.50 -22.98 -26.01
C THR A 40 -24.04 -22.58 -25.76
N ILE A 41 -23.59 -21.54 -26.47
CA ILE A 41 -22.29 -20.90 -26.21
C ILE A 41 -22.58 -19.56 -25.57
N GLU A 42 -21.85 -19.23 -24.50
CA GLU A 42 -21.91 -17.88 -23.93
C GLU A 42 -21.46 -16.84 -24.96
N GLN A 43 -22.20 -15.74 -25.09
CA GLN A 43 -21.74 -14.62 -25.90
C GLN A 43 -20.35 -14.15 -25.46
N LYS A 44 -19.50 -13.91 -26.46
CA LYS A 44 -18.15 -13.36 -26.29
C LYS A 44 -18.17 -11.87 -25.92
N GLU A 45 -19.23 -11.16 -26.32
CA GLU A 45 -19.36 -9.73 -26.06
C GLU A 45 -19.89 -9.48 -24.64
N MET A 46 -19.41 -8.40 -24.03
CA MET A 46 -19.86 -7.98 -22.70
C MET A 46 -21.26 -7.35 -22.82
N PRO A 47 -22.25 -7.76 -22.00
CA PRO A 47 -23.57 -7.12 -22.01
C PRO A 47 -23.47 -5.65 -21.56
N PRO A 48 -24.44 -4.78 -21.91
CA PRO A 48 -24.36 -3.34 -21.65
C PRO A 48 -24.09 -2.97 -20.19
N ILE A 49 -24.69 -3.70 -19.24
CA ILE A 49 -24.45 -3.49 -17.81
C ILE A 49 -23.03 -3.86 -17.38
N GLY A 50 -22.44 -4.90 -18.00
CA GLY A 50 -21.04 -5.26 -17.80
C GLY A 50 -20.09 -4.22 -18.40
N THR A 51 -20.44 -3.66 -19.55
CA THR A 51 -19.69 -2.56 -20.17
C THR A 51 -19.72 -1.30 -19.30
N ALA A 52 -20.89 -0.91 -18.81
CA ALA A 52 -21.03 0.21 -17.88
C ALA A 52 -20.23 -0.01 -16.59
N THR A 53 -20.29 -1.23 -16.03
CA THR A 53 -19.51 -1.60 -14.84
C THR A 53 -18.00 -1.53 -15.10
N GLY A 54 -17.52 -1.98 -16.26
CA GLY A 54 -16.11 -1.87 -16.63
C GLY A 54 -15.63 -0.43 -16.80
N ILE A 55 -16.43 0.44 -17.42
CA ILE A 55 -16.15 1.89 -17.51
C ILE A 55 -16.11 2.50 -16.11
N PHE A 56 -17.05 2.12 -15.23
CA PHE A 56 -17.07 2.58 -13.85
C PHE A 56 -15.81 2.15 -13.08
N ILE A 57 -15.34 0.91 -13.25
CA ILE A 57 -14.09 0.45 -12.62
C ILE A 57 -12.87 1.22 -13.14
N ILE A 58 -12.82 1.57 -14.43
CA ILE A 58 -11.75 2.42 -14.97
C ILE A 58 -11.76 3.79 -14.28
N PHE A 59 -12.94 4.39 -14.09
CA PHE A 59 -13.07 5.65 -13.35
C PHE A 59 -12.60 5.52 -11.90
N ILE A 60 -13.00 4.46 -11.20
CA ILE A 60 -12.54 4.18 -9.82
C ILE A 60 -11.01 4.01 -9.78
N SER A 61 -10.45 3.31 -10.76
CA SER A 61 -9.00 3.10 -10.85
C SER A 61 -8.25 4.41 -11.08
N LEU A 62 -8.82 5.36 -11.83
CA LEU A 62 -8.27 6.70 -11.98
C LEU A 62 -8.24 7.45 -10.63
N LEU A 63 -9.31 7.34 -9.83
CA LEU A 63 -9.31 7.90 -8.46
C LEU A 63 -8.23 7.23 -7.60
N GLY A 64 -8.09 5.91 -7.69
CA GLY A 64 -7.02 5.16 -7.02
C GLY A 64 -5.62 5.61 -7.41
N PHE A 65 -5.41 5.93 -8.70
CA PHE A 65 -4.15 6.48 -9.19
C PHE A 65 -3.87 7.87 -8.63
N ILE A 66 -4.88 8.76 -8.61
CA ILE A 66 -4.75 10.10 -8.02
C ILE A 66 -4.43 10.01 -6.52
N ASN A 67 -5.09 9.10 -5.80
CA ASN A 67 -4.78 8.83 -4.39
C ASN A 67 -3.34 8.36 -4.22
N GLY A 68 -2.86 7.45 -5.07
CA GLY A 68 -1.47 7.01 -5.03
C GLY A 68 -0.48 8.16 -5.27
N LEU A 69 -0.79 9.08 -6.20
CA LEU A 69 0.02 10.28 -6.41
C LEU A 69 0.07 11.17 -5.16
N ASP A 70 -1.06 11.36 -4.48
CA ASP A 70 -1.13 12.17 -3.27
C ASP A 70 -0.22 11.60 -2.16
N TYR A 71 -0.25 10.28 -1.96
CA TYR A 71 0.64 9.60 -1.00
C TYR A 71 2.12 9.66 -1.37
N THR A 72 2.45 9.82 -2.66
CA THR A 72 3.85 10.01 -3.08
C THR A 72 4.34 11.44 -2.90
N SER A 73 3.44 12.42 -2.80
CA SER A 73 3.77 13.82 -2.54
C SER A 73 3.72 14.14 -1.05
N ALA A 74 4.73 13.69 -0.29
CA ALA A 74 4.76 13.82 1.18
C ALA A 74 4.58 15.27 1.70
N GLU A 75 5.11 16.26 0.99
CA GLU A 75 5.11 17.67 1.42
C GLU A 75 3.90 18.48 0.90
N SER A 76 3.23 18.03 -0.18
CA SER A 76 2.16 18.81 -0.85
C SER A 76 0.85 18.06 -1.07
N GLY A 77 0.82 16.77 -0.72
CA GLY A 77 -0.39 15.96 -0.72
C GLY A 77 -1.34 16.37 0.40
N LEU A 78 -2.59 15.93 0.32
CA LEU A 78 -3.53 16.04 1.43
C LEU A 78 -3.13 15.11 2.58
N VAL A 79 -2.56 13.94 2.26
CA VAL A 79 -2.03 13.01 3.26
C VAL A 79 -0.58 13.36 3.55
N ARG A 80 -0.40 14.12 4.63
CA ARG A 80 0.89 14.58 5.13
C ARG A 80 1.40 13.63 6.23
N PRO A 81 2.55 12.94 6.02
CA PRO A 81 3.06 11.96 6.98
C PRO A 81 3.34 12.54 8.37
N ASP A 82 3.89 13.75 8.41
CA ASP A 82 4.18 14.53 9.61
C ASP A 82 2.93 14.82 10.44
N GLU A 83 1.82 15.18 9.81
CA GLU A 83 0.56 15.39 10.54
C GLU A 83 0.00 14.10 11.15
N PHE A 84 0.14 12.98 10.44
CA PHE A 84 -0.30 11.68 10.95
C PHE A 84 0.56 11.23 12.13
N VAL A 85 1.88 11.29 11.99
CA VAL A 85 2.83 10.92 13.05
C VAL A 85 2.62 11.83 14.27
N TYR A 86 2.43 13.12 14.06
CA TYR A 86 2.08 14.06 15.13
C TYR A 86 0.77 13.67 15.82
N SER A 87 -0.29 13.38 15.07
CA SER A 87 -1.58 12.97 15.66
C SER A 87 -1.49 11.68 16.49
N MET A 88 -0.63 10.75 16.09
CA MET A 88 -0.39 9.51 16.80
C MET A 88 0.47 9.74 18.05
N ALA A 89 1.45 10.64 17.97
CA ALA A 89 2.29 11.05 19.10
C ALA A 89 1.48 11.66 20.25
N GLN A 90 0.43 12.44 19.96
CA GLN A 90 -0.43 13.04 20.99
C GLN A 90 -1.16 12.03 21.90
N ASN A 91 -1.29 10.77 21.46
CA ASN A 91 -1.93 9.70 22.25
C ASN A 91 -0.94 8.59 22.64
N ALA A 92 0.35 8.80 22.39
CA ALA A 92 1.37 7.83 22.72
C ALA A 92 1.65 7.83 24.24
N PRO A 93 2.09 6.70 24.81
CA PRO A 93 2.54 6.65 26.19
C PRO A 93 3.75 7.59 26.42
N ASP A 94 3.85 8.13 27.63
CA ASP A 94 5.01 8.92 28.05
C ASP A 94 6.29 8.06 28.02
N GLU A 95 7.43 8.71 27.83
CA GLU A 95 8.77 8.09 27.77
C GLU A 95 8.92 6.96 26.74
N SER A 96 8.06 6.94 25.70
CA SER A 96 8.02 5.87 24.70
C SER A 96 8.76 6.19 23.40
N ALA A 97 9.65 7.18 23.37
CA ALA A 97 10.47 7.51 22.21
C ALA A 97 11.98 7.42 22.50
N ILE A 98 12.73 6.98 21.48
CA ILE A 98 14.19 7.05 21.43
C ILE A 98 14.59 7.90 20.24
N PHE A 99 15.44 8.90 20.50
CA PHE A 99 15.99 9.78 19.50
C PHE A 99 17.49 9.53 19.34
N ARG A 100 17.93 9.26 18.12
CA ARG A 100 19.33 8.95 17.83
C ARG A 100 19.76 9.42 16.46
N GLY A 101 21.07 9.43 16.22
CA GLY A 101 21.65 9.75 14.94
C GLY A 101 23.11 10.13 15.06
N ASN A 102 23.66 10.71 13.99
CA ASN A 102 25.03 11.14 13.93
C ASN A 102 25.14 12.62 13.58
N ILE A 103 26.17 13.28 14.09
CA ILE A 103 26.46 14.69 13.84
C ILE A 103 27.73 14.77 12.98
N PHE A 104 27.59 15.38 11.82
CA PHE A 104 28.66 15.62 10.88
C PHE A 104 28.92 17.12 10.73
N ASP A 105 30.16 17.49 10.44
CA ASP A 105 30.51 18.81 9.93
C ASP A 105 30.13 18.95 8.45
N HIS A 106 30.18 20.15 7.88
CA HIS A 106 29.91 20.46 6.48
C HIS A 106 30.73 19.63 5.47
N ASN A 107 31.86 19.06 5.89
CA ASN A 107 32.70 18.17 5.07
C ASN A 107 32.36 16.68 5.22
N GLY A 108 31.31 16.32 5.97
CA GLY A 108 30.91 14.94 6.26
C GLY A 108 31.79 14.23 7.28
N THR A 109 32.62 14.98 8.03
CA THR A 109 33.44 14.41 9.11
C THR A 109 32.62 14.37 10.41
N PRO A 110 32.62 13.27 11.16
CA PRO A 110 31.87 13.21 12.42
C PRO A 110 32.41 14.21 13.45
N LEU A 111 31.50 14.84 14.18
CA LEU A 111 31.82 15.81 15.23
C LEU A 111 31.75 15.14 16.61
N ASN A 112 32.91 14.99 17.24
CA ASN A 112 33.03 14.51 18.62
C ASN A 112 32.74 15.62 19.62
N ASP A 113 32.17 15.26 20.77
CA ASP A 113 31.89 16.16 21.90
C ASP A 113 31.02 17.37 21.54
N SER A 114 30.09 17.16 20.60
CA SER A 114 29.02 18.12 20.32
C SER A 114 27.84 17.83 21.23
N ILE A 115 27.24 18.87 21.80
CA ILE A 115 26.12 18.72 22.73
C ILE A 115 24.83 18.70 21.92
N VAL A 116 24.04 17.65 22.08
CA VAL A 116 22.67 17.55 21.56
C VAL A 116 21.72 17.95 22.68
N TYR A 117 21.17 19.15 22.60
CA TYR A 117 20.22 19.67 23.56
C TYR A 117 18.81 19.53 23.00
N VAL A 118 17.97 18.74 23.65
CA VAL A 118 16.57 18.52 23.28
C VAL A 118 15.67 19.25 24.27
N SER A 119 14.72 20.02 23.77
CA SER A 119 13.71 20.69 24.57
C SER A 119 12.31 20.45 24.04
N TRP A 120 11.36 20.25 24.95
CA TRP A 120 9.96 20.01 24.63
C TRP A 120 9.06 20.68 25.65
N GLN A 121 7.80 20.88 25.26
CA GLN A 121 6.81 21.52 26.11
C GLN A 121 5.80 20.46 26.57
N GLU A 122 5.69 20.29 27.89
CA GLU A 122 4.77 19.36 28.52
C GLU A 122 3.89 20.13 29.51
N ASN A 123 2.57 20.10 29.32
CA ASN A 123 1.61 20.79 30.21
C ASN A 123 1.91 22.28 30.47
N GLY A 124 2.51 22.96 29.49
CA GLY A 124 2.91 24.37 29.61
C GLY A 124 4.27 24.61 30.28
N VAL A 125 4.95 23.55 30.72
CA VAL A 125 6.31 23.59 31.29
C VAL A 125 7.31 23.16 30.22
N TRP A 126 8.47 23.82 30.17
CA TRP A 126 9.57 23.43 29.30
C TRP A 126 10.46 22.42 30.01
N ASN A 127 10.58 21.24 29.42
CA ASN A 127 11.51 20.19 29.82
C ASN A 127 12.68 20.15 28.84
N SER A 128 13.81 19.60 29.29
CA SER A 128 14.97 19.39 28.44
C SER A 128 15.82 18.21 28.87
N SER A 129 16.59 17.70 27.91
CA SER A 129 17.57 16.65 28.08
C SER A 129 18.77 16.95 27.19
N GLU A 130 19.96 16.57 27.62
CA GLU A 130 21.19 16.79 26.85
C GLU A 130 22.10 15.56 26.88
N ILE A 131 22.83 15.36 25.79
CA ILE A 131 23.88 14.34 25.68
C ILE A 131 25.01 14.84 24.79
N ASN A 132 26.24 14.38 25.04
CA ASN A 132 27.37 14.65 24.17
C ASN A 132 27.49 13.54 23.12
N SER A 133 27.82 13.91 21.89
CA SER A 133 28.16 12.97 20.84
C SER A 133 29.48 12.26 21.12
N ASP A 134 29.60 11.02 20.67
CA ASP A 134 30.82 10.23 20.80
C ASP A 134 31.86 10.52 19.70
N SER A 135 32.93 9.72 19.65
CA SER A 135 34.00 9.88 18.66
C SER A 135 33.57 9.68 17.20
N GLU A 136 32.46 8.98 16.96
CA GLU A 136 31.86 8.79 15.64
C GLU A 136 30.74 9.82 15.37
N GLY A 137 30.53 10.76 16.30
CA GLY A 137 29.48 11.76 16.22
C GLY A 137 28.10 11.21 16.60
N TYR A 138 28.02 9.98 17.12
CA TYR A 138 26.78 9.32 17.47
C TYR A 138 26.19 9.89 18.77
N PHE A 139 24.87 10.00 18.82
CA PHE A 139 24.12 10.34 20.02
C PHE A 139 22.87 9.46 20.14
N GLU A 140 22.43 9.23 21.37
CA GLU A 140 21.19 8.52 21.69
C GLU A 140 20.58 9.07 22.97
N ILE A 141 19.32 9.48 22.91
CA ILE A 141 18.53 9.93 24.05
C ILE A 141 17.30 9.04 24.14
N GLU A 142 17.18 8.33 25.24
CA GLU A 142 16.06 7.45 25.54
C GLU A 142 15.02 8.12 26.42
N ARG A 143 13.84 7.49 26.53
CA ARG A 143 12.75 7.89 27.44
C ARG A 143 12.25 9.32 27.17
N LEU A 144 12.21 9.71 25.90
CA LEU A 144 11.56 10.94 25.46
C LEU A 144 10.07 10.69 25.23
N ASP A 145 9.28 11.76 25.37
CA ASP A 145 7.88 11.73 24.97
C ASP A 145 7.79 11.91 23.44
N PRO A 146 7.04 11.05 22.72
CA PRO A 146 6.77 11.27 21.31
C PRO A 146 6.12 12.64 21.05
N GLY A 147 6.44 13.27 19.93
CA GLY A 147 5.85 14.56 19.54
C GLY A 147 6.87 15.58 19.07
N MET A 148 6.45 16.85 19.10
CA MET A 148 7.27 17.96 18.61
C MET A 148 8.32 18.37 19.63
N ILE A 149 9.58 18.34 19.20
CA ILE A 149 10.71 18.78 20.00
C ILE A 149 11.54 19.84 19.24
N ARG A 150 12.27 20.65 20.00
CA ARG A 150 13.36 21.47 19.48
C ARG A 150 14.68 20.79 19.82
N VAL A 151 15.54 20.66 18.81
CA VAL A 151 16.88 20.05 18.93
C VAL A 151 17.90 21.12 18.56
N ASP A 152 18.74 21.47 19.52
CA ASP A 152 19.85 22.38 19.34
C ASP A 152 21.16 21.59 19.35
N ILE A 153 21.88 21.59 18.24
CA ILE A 153 23.22 20.99 18.15
C ILE A 153 24.24 22.08 18.46
N ILE A 154 24.99 21.91 19.54
CA ILE A 154 25.92 22.89 20.06
C ILE A 154 27.35 22.38 19.89
N THR A 155 28.18 23.15 19.20
CA THR A 155 29.58 22.78 18.91
C THR A 155 30.50 23.94 19.26
N ASN A 156 31.66 23.65 19.85
CA ASN A 156 32.68 24.68 20.12
C ASN A 156 33.76 24.63 19.04
N ARG A 157 33.81 25.65 18.16
CA ARG A 157 34.73 25.73 17.02
C ARG A 157 35.29 27.14 16.88
N ASP A 158 36.59 27.25 16.63
CA ASP A 158 37.30 28.53 16.45
C ASP A 158 37.15 29.53 17.61
N GLY A 159 36.93 29.04 18.83
CA GLY A 159 36.71 29.89 20.01
C GLY A 159 35.29 30.47 20.12
N HIS A 160 34.36 30.06 19.25
CA HIS A 160 32.95 30.40 19.29
C HIS A 160 32.10 29.16 19.60
N GLN A 161 30.91 29.39 20.14
CA GLN A 161 29.89 28.37 20.34
C GLN A 161 28.86 28.47 19.20
N ASP A 162 28.83 27.47 18.33
CA ASP A 162 27.88 27.36 17.23
C ASP A 162 26.65 26.59 17.69
N VAL A 163 25.46 27.14 17.46
CA VAL A 163 24.17 26.54 17.80
C VAL A 163 23.35 26.34 16.53
N PHE A 164 23.08 25.09 16.19
CA PHE A 164 22.25 24.72 15.05
C PHE A 164 20.90 24.20 15.54
N SER A 165 19.88 25.06 15.48
CA SER A 165 18.55 24.81 16.05
C SER A 165 17.63 24.21 14.98
N ASN A 166 17.01 23.08 15.29
CA ASN A 166 16.10 22.35 14.40
C ASN A 166 14.81 21.95 15.12
N ARG A 167 13.74 21.79 14.35
CA ARG A 167 12.46 21.27 14.80
C ARG A 167 12.31 19.83 14.32
N VAL A 168 12.12 18.92 15.26
CA VAL A 168 12.05 17.48 15.01
C VAL A 168 10.72 16.93 15.53
N LEU A 169 10.15 15.97 14.81
CA LEU A 169 8.99 15.19 15.22
C LEU A 169 9.45 13.78 15.62
N LEU A 170 9.36 13.48 16.91
CA LEU A 170 9.62 12.14 17.43
C LEU A 170 8.47 11.20 17.11
N SER A 171 8.82 10.06 16.53
CA SER A 171 7.89 9.02 16.12
C SER A 171 7.34 8.29 17.36
N PRO A 172 6.02 8.02 17.42
CA PRO A 172 5.43 7.20 18.45
C PRO A 172 5.68 5.71 18.20
N PRO A 173 5.39 4.85 19.19
CA PRO A 173 5.43 3.40 19.01
C PRO A 173 4.48 2.93 17.89
N ALA A 174 4.95 2.03 17.02
CA ALA A 174 4.19 1.56 15.86
C ALA A 174 3.65 0.14 16.06
N LEU A 175 2.34 -0.05 15.88
CA LEU A 175 1.61 -1.33 15.97
C LEU A 175 1.88 -2.14 17.26
N PHE A 176 2.97 -2.91 17.26
CA PHE A 176 3.34 -3.89 18.29
C PHE A 176 4.66 -3.53 18.98
N GLU A 177 5.35 -2.49 18.52
CA GLU A 177 6.56 -2.00 19.16
C GLU A 177 6.16 -1.15 20.37
N PRO A 178 6.80 -1.35 21.54
CA PRO A 178 6.51 -0.56 22.73
C PRO A 178 7.18 0.82 22.71
N ILE A 179 8.14 1.04 21.79
CA ILE A 179 8.98 2.23 21.71
C ILE A 179 9.02 2.70 20.26
N GLY A 180 8.87 4.00 20.05
CA GLY A 180 9.09 4.66 18.77
C GLY A 180 10.55 5.05 18.59
N PHE A 181 11.11 4.76 17.42
CA PHE A 181 12.47 5.16 17.07
C PHE A 181 12.44 6.33 16.11
N THR A 182 13.32 7.31 16.32
CA THR A 182 13.54 8.40 15.38
C THR A 182 15.03 8.55 15.14
N THR A 183 15.45 8.25 13.92
CA THR A 183 16.85 8.33 13.50
C THR A 183 17.04 9.51 12.55
N ILE A 184 17.80 10.53 12.96
CA ILE A 184 18.08 11.71 12.14
C ILE A 184 19.56 12.08 12.27
N ASP A 185 20.23 12.13 11.13
CA ASP A 185 21.59 12.64 11.05
C ASP A 185 21.59 14.15 10.79
N PHE A 186 22.46 14.88 11.48
CA PHE A 186 22.62 16.31 11.32
C PHE A 186 23.94 16.62 10.62
N THR A 187 23.89 17.51 9.64
CA THR A 187 25.10 18.11 9.06
C THR A 187 25.16 19.57 9.50
N VAL A 188 26.08 19.86 10.41
CA VAL A 188 26.29 21.20 10.96
C VAL A 188 26.90 22.10 9.87
N PRO A 189 26.35 23.30 9.64
CA PRO A 189 26.90 24.26 8.69
C PRO A 189 28.36 24.66 8.97
N SER A 190 29.02 25.21 7.95
CA SER A 190 30.40 25.68 8.06
C SER A 190 30.51 26.87 9.02
N GLN A 191 31.69 27.06 9.64
CA GLN A 191 31.95 28.20 10.52
C GLN A 191 31.78 29.54 9.79
N SER A 192 32.06 29.56 8.48
CA SER A 192 31.86 30.74 7.63
C SER A 192 30.38 31.13 7.51
N GLU A 193 29.48 30.15 7.50
CA GLU A 193 28.04 30.38 7.43
C GLU A 193 27.49 30.88 8.77
N PHE A 194 27.97 30.32 9.88
CA PHE A 194 27.70 30.85 11.21
C PHE A 194 28.19 32.29 11.39
N SER A 195 29.35 32.64 10.83
CA SER A 195 29.90 34.00 10.92
C SER A 195 29.12 35.06 10.12
N GLN A 196 28.29 34.64 9.16
CA GLN A 196 27.44 35.56 8.40
C GLN A 196 26.14 35.90 9.12
N GLN A 197 25.78 35.14 10.16
CA GLN A 197 24.56 35.39 10.93
C GLN A 197 24.74 36.61 11.83
N LYS A 198 23.64 37.34 12.04
CA LYS A 198 23.64 38.49 12.94
C LYS A 198 23.61 38.00 14.39
N CYS A 199 24.43 38.58 15.25
CA CYS A 199 24.39 38.26 16.68
C CYS A 199 23.03 38.62 17.29
N SER A 200 22.49 37.73 18.14
CA SER A 200 21.22 37.97 18.84
C SER A 200 21.23 39.19 19.76
N ASN A 201 22.42 39.62 20.21
CA ASN A 201 22.63 40.82 21.02
C ASN A 201 22.93 42.11 20.21
N GLY A 202 22.96 42.02 18.87
CA GLY A 202 23.26 43.14 17.98
C GLY A 202 24.73 43.59 17.97
N ALA A 203 25.66 42.80 18.52
CA ALA A 203 27.09 43.06 18.42
C ALA A 203 27.65 42.72 17.02
N ASP A 204 28.84 43.23 16.71
CA ASP A 204 29.56 42.92 15.45
C ASP A 204 30.28 41.56 15.51
N ASP A 205 30.56 41.04 16.71
CA ASP A 205 31.19 39.73 16.93
C ASP A 205 30.46 38.96 18.05
N CYS A 206 30.09 37.71 17.79
CA CYS A 206 29.26 36.90 18.68
C CYS A 206 30.07 35.77 19.30
N VAL A 207 30.06 35.65 20.63
CA VAL A 207 30.58 34.44 21.31
C VAL A 207 29.73 33.23 20.96
N ILE A 208 28.42 33.41 20.82
CA ILE A 208 27.45 32.39 20.42
C ILE A 208 26.89 32.77 19.05
N ARG A 209 27.04 31.88 18.06
CA ARG A 209 26.52 32.04 16.70
C ARG A 209 25.39 31.04 16.49
N GLU A 210 24.22 31.51 16.10
CA GLU A 210 23.02 30.66 15.96
C GLU A 210 22.54 30.64 14.51
N ILE A 211 22.25 29.44 14.01
CA ILE A 211 21.47 29.22 12.80
C ILE A 211 20.20 28.51 13.24
N ASP A 212 19.08 29.22 13.19
CA ASP A 212 17.78 28.71 13.58
C ASP A 212 16.95 28.31 12.36
N MET A 213 16.76 27.00 12.19
CA MET A 213 15.94 26.39 11.14
C MET A 213 14.47 26.20 11.56
N THR A 214 14.15 26.44 12.84
CA THR A 214 12.80 26.19 13.37
C THR A 214 11.70 27.00 12.67
N PRO A 215 11.91 28.26 12.20
CA PRO A 215 10.89 28.98 11.44
C PRO A 215 10.59 28.36 10.07
N GLN A 216 11.61 27.83 9.38
CA GLN A 216 11.45 27.17 8.08
C GLN A 216 10.81 25.79 8.23
N GLN A 217 11.03 25.13 9.37
CA GLN A 217 10.51 23.79 9.70
C GLN A 217 9.15 23.84 10.43
N MET A 218 8.42 24.96 10.34
CA MET A 218 7.11 25.10 10.97
C MET A 218 6.03 24.23 10.31
N ASP A 219 6.00 24.23 8.99
CA ASP A 219 5.01 23.49 8.20
C ASP A 219 5.38 22.02 8.08
N HIS A 220 6.69 21.74 7.94
CA HIS A 220 7.24 20.39 7.81
C HIS A 220 8.46 20.23 8.74
N PRO A 221 8.26 19.66 9.94
CA PRO A 221 9.38 19.35 10.82
C PRO A 221 10.22 18.20 10.28
N LEU A 222 11.46 18.10 10.76
CA LEU A 222 12.29 16.93 10.46
C LEU A 222 11.65 15.69 11.10
N MET A 223 11.49 14.64 10.30
CA MET A 223 10.92 13.37 10.72
C MET A 223 11.85 12.25 10.26
N ASP A 224 11.76 11.08 10.90
CA ASP A 224 12.48 9.88 10.47
C ASP A 224 12.24 9.60 8.96
N PRO A 225 13.30 9.57 8.12
CA PRO A 225 13.18 9.25 6.70
C PRO A 225 12.53 7.88 6.45
N GLY A 226 12.74 6.92 7.36
CA GLY A 226 12.10 5.60 7.31
C GLY A 226 10.59 5.71 7.39
N ALA A 227 10.07 6.51 8.32
CA ALA A 227 8.63 6.77 8.42
C ALA A 227 8.09 7.42 7.15
N ALA A 228 8.77 8.44 6.60
CA ALA A 228 8.36 9.09 5.36
C ALA A 228 8.33 8.13 4.16
N SER A 229 9.34 7.25 4.05
CA SER A 229 9.46 6.27 2.96
C SER A 229 8.32 5.25 2.90
N LEU A 230 7.74 4.89 4.05
CA LEU A 230 6.60 3.97 4.13
C LEU A 230 5.38 4.55 3.41
N TYR A 231 5.11 5.85 3.56
CA TYR A 231 3.98 6.51 2.90
C TYR A 231 4.16 6.55 1.39
N THR A 232 5.35 6.91 0.92
CA THR A 232 5.67 6.88 -0.51
C THR A 232 5.52 5.46 -1.09
N THR A 233 5.93 4.44 -0.34
CA THR A 233 5.80 3.03 -0.75
C THR A 233 4.33 2.62 -0.88
N VAL A 234 3.48 3.02 0.06
CA VAL A 234 2.02 2.80 -0.01
C VAL A 234 1.43 3.50 -1.24
N GLY A 235 1.84 4.74 -1.52
CA GLY A 235 1.42 5.47 -2.72
C GLY A 235 1.78 4.76 -4.02
N ILE A 236 3.02 4.27 -4.14
CA ILE A 236 3.47 3.47 -5.29
C ILE A 236 2.65 2.17 -5.42
N ALA A 237 2.35 1.50 -4.30
CA ALA A 237 1.51 0.30 -4.30
C ALA A 237 0.09 0.61 -4.83
N PHE A 238 -0.52 1.73 -4.42
CA PHE A 238 -1.81 2.17 -4.94
C PHE A 238 -1.78 2.47 -6.43
N ILE A 239 -0.73 3.14 -6.92
CA ILE A 239 -0.52 3.37 -8.35
C ILE A 239 -0.45 2.02 -9.10
N GLY A 240 0.33 1.07 -8.59
CA GLY A 240 0.46 -0.26 -9.18
C GLY A 240 -0.88 -1.01 -9.25
N LEU A 241 -1.65 -1.02 -8.15
CA LEU A 241 -2.98 -1.62 -8.09
C LEU A 241 -3.95 -0.95 -9.06
N ALA A 242 -3.93 0.38 -9.18
CA ALA A 242 -4.78 1.14 -10.09
C ALA A 242 -4.47 0.80 -11.57
N VAL A 243 -3.19 0.70 -11.93
CA VAL A 243 -2.77 0.34 -13.29
C VAL A 243 -3.19 -1.10 -13.62
N MET A 244 -2.94 -2.06 -12.71
CA MET A 244 -3.37 -3.45 -12.89
C MET A 244 -4.90 -3.57 -13.00
N SER A 245 -5.63 -2.87 -12.13
CA SER A 245 -7.09 -2.81 -12.17
C SER A 245 -7.59 -2.31 -13.53
N THR A 246 -7.03 -1.21 -14.03
CA THR A 246 -7.38 -0.65 -15.34
C THR A 246 -7.10 -1.64 -16.47
N GLY A 247 -5.95 -2.32 -16.43
CA GLY A 247 -5.59 -3.34 -17.41
C GLY A 247 -6.59 -4.50 -17.44
N PHE A 248 -6.97 -5.02 -16.26
CA PHE A 248 -7.99 -6.07 -16.17
C PHE A 248 -9.38 -5.60 -16.60
N ALA A 249 -9.77 -4.36 -16.32
CA ALA A 249 -11.05 -3.81 -16.81
C ALA A 249 -11.07 -3.78 -18.35
N ILE A 250 -10.03 -3.23 -18.98
CA ILE A 250 -9.94 -3.16 -20.45
C ILE A 250 -9.93 -4.57 -21.07
N TRP A 251 -9.19 -5.50 -20.46
CA TRP A 251 -9.15 -6.88 -20.94
C TRP A 251 -10.50 -7.58 -20.75
N ALA A 252 -11.19 -7.37 -19.63
CA ALA A 252 -12.54 -7.88 -19.39
C ALA A 252 -13.51 -7.39 -20.48
N LEU A 253 -13.50 -6.09 -20.80
CA LEU A 253 -14.35 -5.50 -21.84
C LEU A 253 -14.09 -6.09 -23.23
N LYS A 254 -12.83 -6.38 -23.57
CA LYS A 254 -12.46 -7.02 -24.85
C LYS A 254 -12.79 -8.51 -24.93
N SER A 255 -12.71 -9.22 -23.80
CA SER A 255 -12.87 -10.68 -23.74
C SER A 255 -14.27 -11.14 -23.33
N GLY A 256 -15.11 -10.24 -22.81
CA GLY A 256 -16.40 -10.59 -22.20
C GLY A 256 -16.25 -11.34 -20.87
N SER A 257 -15.08 -11.32 -20.22
CA SER A 257 -14.83 -12.08 -19.00
C SER A 257 -15.33 -11.37 -17.74
N ILE A 258 -16.36 -11.91 -17.11
CA ILE A 258 -16.88 -11.41 -15.82
C ILE A 258 -15.86 -11.65 -14.69
N GLY A 259 -15.08 -12.73 -14.75
CA GLY A 259 -14.05 -13.02 -13.75
C GLY A 259 -12.93 -11.96 -13.71
N LEU A 260 -12.49 -11.51 -14.89
CA LEU A 260 -11.53 -10.40 -14.98
C LEU A 260 -12.12 -9.09 -14.47
N LEU A 261 -13.41 -8.84 -14.75
CA LEU A 261 -14.12 -7.67 -14.26
C LEU A 261 -14.22 -7.64 -12.72
N ARG A 262 -14.49 -8.80 -12.10
CA ARG A 262 -14.50 -8.96 -10.64
C ARG A 262 -13.12 -8.72 -10.02
N THR A 263 -12.09 -9.30 -10.64
CA THR A 263 -10.70 -9.12 -10.18
C THR A 263 -10.31 -7.65 -10.24
N SER A 264 -10.66 -6.96 -11.33
CA SER A 264 -10.47 -5.52 -11.48
C SER A 264 -11.19 -4.72 -10.37
N ALA A 265 -12.47 -5.04 -10.09
CA ALA A 265 -13.21 -4.38 -9.00
C ALA A 265 -12.61 -4.63 -7.60
N ILE A 266 -12.04 -5.81 -7.34
CA ILE A 266 -11.34 -6.11 -6.08
C ILE A 266 -10.04 -5.31 -5.99
N LEU A 267 -9.26 -5.21 -7.07
CA LEU A 267 -8.02 -4.42 -7.05
C LEU A 267 -8.29 -2.94 -6.83
N SER A 268 -9.32 -2.37 -7.47
CA SER A 268 -9.70 -0.96 -7.27
C SER A 268 -10.26 -0.68 -5.87
N PHE A 269 -10.77 -1.68 -5.16
CA PHE A 269 -11.14 -1.53 -3.76
C PHE A 269 -9.93 -1.24 -2.85
N PHE A 270 -8.79 -1.88 -3.12
CA PHE A 270 -7.57 -1.73 -2.31
C PHE A 270 -6.78 -0.45 -2.62
N THR A 271 -7.13 0.30 -3.67
CA THR A 271 -6.60 1.65 -3.89
C THR A 271 -7.33 2.66 -3.00
N MET A 272 -7.28 2.43 -1.69
CA MET A 272 -7.88 3.29 -0.70
C MET A 272 -7.28 4.70 -0.81
N GLY A 273 -8.07 5.71 -0.54
CA GLY A 273 -7.58 7.08 -0.50
C GLY A 273 -8.65 8.02 0.01
N HIS A 274 -8.63 9.27 -0.43
CA HIS A 274 -9.39 10.32 0.23
C HIS A 274 -10.88 10.01 0.32
N TYR A 275 -11.44 10.29 1.50
CA TYR A 275 -12.85 10.07 1.85
C TYR A 275 -13.36 8.65 1.58
N TYR A 276 -12.46 7.65 1.49
CA TYR A 276 -12.82 6.26 1.21
C TYR A 276 -13.65 6.08 -0.08
N THR A 277 -13.49 7.01 -1.04
CA THR A 277 -14.34 7.05 -2.26
C THR A 277 -14.04 5.90 -3.20
N ALA A 278 -12.76 5.65 -3.49
CA ALA A 278 -12.35 4.56 -4.37
C ALA A 278 -12.76 3.18 -3.80
N CYS A 279 -12.61 2.96 -2.50
CA CYS A 279 -13.01 1.69 -1.89
C CYS A 279 -14.54 1.52 -1.83
N LEU A 280 -15.31 2.57 -1.50
CA LEU A 280 -16.78 2.51 -1.51
C LEU A 280 -17.30 2.20 -2.92
N PHE A 281 -16.81 2.90 -3.93
CA PHE A 281 -17.20 2.66 -5.32
C PHE A 281 -16.70 1.30 -5.82
N GLY A 282 -15.52 0.84 -5.39
CA GLY A 282 -15.01 -0.51 -5.67
C GLY A 282 -15.94 -1.61 -5.16
N LEU A 283 -16.47 -1.49 -3.94
CA LEU A 283 -17.47 -2.42 -3.39
C LEU A 283 -18.77 -2.40 -4.20
N ILE A 284 -19.25 -1.22 -4.58
CA ILE A 284 -20.45 -1.08 -5.41
C ILE A 284 -20.23 -1.73 -6.78
N ALA A 285 -19.09 -1.47 -7.42
CA ALA A 285 -18.73 -2.08 -8.70
C ALA A 285 -18.64 -3.60 -8.59
N PHE A 286 -18.03 -4.13 -7.51
CA PHE A 286 -17.97 -5.55 -7.23
C PHE A 286 -19.37 -6.16 -7.10
N ALA A 287 -20.27 -5.53 -6.34
CA ALA A 287 -21.66 -5.96 -6.21
C ALA A 287 -22.39 -5.95 -7.56
N LEU A 288 -22.20 -4.91 -8.38
CA LEU A 288 -22.79 -4.80 -9.72
C LEU A 288 -22.35 -5.94 -10.65
N THR A 289 -21.17 -6.52 -10.46
CA THR A 289 -20.73 -7.66 -11.26
C THR A 289 -21.60 -8.91 -11.11
N TYR A 290 -22.34 -9.05 -9.99
CA TYR A 290 -23.27 -10.16 -9.79
C TYR A 290 -24.60 -9.98 -10.53
N SER A 291 -24.94 -8.74 -10.91
CA SER A 291 -26.12 -8.45 -11.72
C SER A 291 -25.90 -8.70 -13.20
N ILE A 292 -24.66 -8.99 -13.63
CA ILE A 292 -24.31 -9.26 -15.02
C ILE A 292 -24.76 -10.68 -15.39
N LYS A 293 -25.75 -10.78 -16.29
CA LYS A 293 -26.15 -12.03 -16.92
C LYS A 293 -25.63 -12.04 -18.36
N LYS A 294 -24.89 -13.09 -18.75
CA LYS A 294 -24.56 -13.31 -20.15
C LYS A 294 -25.73 -13.96 -20.87
N GLN A 295 -25.98 -13.52 -22.09
CA GLN A 295 -26.91 -14.21 -22.96
C GLN A 295 -26.23 -15.44 -23.56
N GLU A 296 -26.93 -16.57 -23.49
CA GLU A 296 -26.57 -17.80 -24.17
C GLU A 296 -27.07 -17.74 -25.61
N VAL A 297 -26.18 -17.96 -26.58
CA VAL A 297 -26.55 -18.11 -27.99
C VAL A 297 -26.65 -19.59 -28.30
N ILE A 298 -27.81 -19.99 -28.83
CA ILE A 298 -28.04 -21.33 -29.36
C ILE A 298 -27.30 -21.42 -30.70
N LEU A 299 -26.38 -22.36 -30.82
CA LEU A 299 -25.86 -22.74 -32.14
C LEU A 299 -26.91 -23.60 -32.84
N GLU A 300 -27.34 -23.16 -34.02
CA GLU A 300 -28.12 -23.97 -34.98
C GLU A 300 -27.21 -24.86 -35.81
#